data_AF-A0A941T137-F1
#
_entry.id   AF-A0A941T137-F1
#
_cell.length_a   1.000
_cell.length_b   1.000
_cell.length_c   1.000
_cell.angle_alpha   90.00
_cell.angle_beta   90.00
_cell.angle_gamma   90.00
#
_symmetry.space_group_name_H-M   'P 1'
#
loop_
_entity.id
_entity.type
_entity.pdbx_description
1 polymer ?
#
loop_
_entity_poly.entity_id
_entity_poly.type
_entity_poly.pdbx_seq_one_letter_code
_entity_poly.pdbx_strand_id
1 'polypeptide(L)'
;MSLLVLGLALFLGVHSISMIAPRWRDAQAARLGENAWKGIYTLLSLAGFALIVIGYGQARQAPLVLYVPPVALRHVAALLMLPVFVLLLAAYLP
;
A
#
# COMPACT_ATOMS: atom_id res chain seq x y z
N MET A 1 -4.39 -17.32 0.18
CA MET A 1 -5.01 -16.09 -0.35
C MET A 1 -5.81 -15.32 0.70
N SER A 2 -6.61 -15.98 1.55
CA SER A 2 -7.46 -15.30 2.54
C SER A 2 -6.70 -14.35 3.48
N LEU A 3 -5.54 -14.77 4.01
CA LEU A 3 -4.70 -13.90 4.87
C LEU A 3 -4.16 -12.67 4.13
N LEU A 4 -3.76 -12.81 2.87
CA LEU A 4 -3.31 -11.69 2.05
C LEU A 4 -4.45 -10.70 1.81
N VAL A 5 -5.64 -11.19 1.44
CA VAL A 5 -6.81 -10.35 1.21
C VAL A 5 -7.24 -9.64 2.50
N LEU A 6 -7.26 -10.33 3.63
CA LEU A 6 -7.56 -9.75 4.93
C LEU A 6 -6.53 -8.67 5.31
N GLY A 7 -5.24 -8.96 5.11
CA GLY A 7 -4.17 -8.00 5.36
C GLY A 7 -4.31 -6.74 4.51
N LEU A 8 -4.60 -6.89 3.21
CA LEU A 8 -4.87 -5.77 2.29
C LEU A 8 -6.09 -4.97 2.74
N ALA A 9 -7.20 -5.62 3.05
CA ALA A 9 -8.42 -4.95 3.50
C ALA A 9 -8.18 -4.16 4.80
N LEU A 10 -7.48 -4.74 5.77
CA LEU A 10 -7.17 -4.09 7.05
C LEU A 10 -6.20 -2.92 6.85
N PHE A 11 -5.08 -3.15 6.17
CA PHE A 11 -4.03 -2.14 5.97
C PHE A 11 -4.55 -0.95 5.16
N LEU A 12 -5.14 -1.22 4.00
CA LEU A 12 -5.67 -0.18 3.11
C LEU A 12 -6.89 0.49 3.72
N GLY A 13 -7.76 -0.27 4.39
CA GLY A 13 -8.94 0.26 5.07
C GLY A 13 -8.57 1.28 6.14
N VAL A 14 -7.66 0.92 7.05
CA VAL A 14 -7.16 1.82 8.10
C VAL A 14 -6.48 3.04 7.48
N HIS A 15 -5.61 2.82 6.48
CA HIS A 15 -4.90 3.92 5.82
C HIS A 15 -5.83 4.91 5.11
N SER A 16 -6.93 4.40 4.55
CA SER A 16 -7.89 5.22 3.80
C SER A 16 -8.75 6.11 4.68
N ILE A 17 -8.83 5.87 6.00
CA ILE A 17 -9.64 6.69 6.92
C ILE A 17 -9.25 8.17 6.82
N SER A 18 -7.96 8.47 6.78
CA SER A 18 -7.47 9.86 6.74
C SER A 18 -7.81 10.57 5.42
N MET A 19 -8.04 9.81 4.35
CA MET A 19 -8.41 10.32 3.03
C MET A 19 -9.94 10.44 2.88
N ILE A 20 -10.68 9.39 3.24
CA ILE A 20 -12.12 9.25 2.97
C ILE A 20 -12.97 9.84 4.10
N ALA A 21 -12.50 9.74 5.35
CA ALA A 21 -13.26 10.14 6.54
C ALA A 21 -12.44 11.04 7.50
N PRO A 22 -11.90 12.19 7.02
CA PRO A 22 -11.05 13.06 7.84
C PRO A 22 -11.78 13.57 9.10
N ARG A 23 -13.06 13.92 8.99
CA ARG A 23 -13.87 14.39 10.14
C ARG A 23 -14.02 13.33 11.23
N TRP A 24 -14.15 12.06 10.84
CA TRP A 24 -14.26 10.96 11.79
C TRP A 24 -12.92 10.72 12.47
N ARG A 25 -11.82 10.70 11.72
CA ARG A 25 -10.46 10.63 12.26
C ARG A 25 -10.23 11.73 13.31
N ASP A 26 -10.59 12.98 12.99
CA ASP A 26 -10.45 14.12 13.90
C ASP A 26 -11.30 13.96 15.16
N ALA A 27 -12.54 13.50 15.03
CA ALA A 27 -13.40 13.22 16.17
C ALA A 27 -12.82 12.12 17.08
N GLN A 28 -12.24 11.05 16.50
CA GLN A 28 -11.60 10.00 17.32
C GLN A 28 -10.32 10.50 17.99
N ALA A 29 -9.50 11.29 17.29
CA ALA A 29 -8.31 11.90 17.87
C ALA A 29 -8.66 12.86 19.02
N ALA A 30 -9.71 13.66 18.88
CA ALA A 30 -10.20 14.53 19.95
C ALA A 30 -10.74 13.73 21.15
N ARG A 31 -11.42 12.60 20.91
CA ARG A 31 -12.01 11.77 21.96
C ARG A 31 -10.99 10.94 22.73
N LEU A 32 -10.01 10.36 22.03
CA LEU A 32 -9.04 9.42 22.60
C LEU A 32 -7.73 10.10 22.99
N GLY A 33 -7.48 11.31 22.49
CA GLY A 33 -6.17 11.95 22.48
C GLY A 33 -5.37 11.56 21.24
N GLU A 34 -4.62 12.52 20.72
CA GLU A 34 -3.89 12.38 19.45
C GLU A 34 -2.91 11.20 19.46
N ASN A 35 -2.14 11.04 20.54
CA ASN A 35 -1.15 9.98 20.66
C ASN A 35 -1.79 8.59 20.73
N ALA A 36 -2.89 8.44 21.47
CA ALA A 36 -3.60 7.17 21.58
C ALA A 36 -4.22 6.78 20.22
N TRP A 37 -4.85 7.74 19.53
CA TRP A 37 -5.38 7.52 18.18
C TRP A 37 -4.29 7.10 17.19
N LYS A 38 -3.16 7.82 17.16
CA LYS A 38 -2.01 7.46 16.32
C LYS A 38 -1.45 6.08 16.66
N GLY A 39 -1.38 5.73 17.95
CA GLY A 39 -0.95 4.41 18.40
C GLY A 39 -1.85 3.28 17.87
N ILE A 40 -3.17 3.40 18.05
CA ILE A 40 -4.14 2.42 17.53
C ILE A 40 -4.04 2.31 16.01
N TYR A 41 -4.01 3.44 15.31
CA TYR A 41 -3.88 3.48 13.85
C TYR A 41 -2.62 2.76 13.38
N THR A 42 -1.49 3.01 14.06
CA THR A 42 -0.20 2.40 13.75
C THR A 42 -0.21 0.90 14.00
N LEU A 43 -0.72 0.45 15.14
CA LEU A 43 -0.79 -0.97 15.49
C LEU A 43 -1.67 -1.75 14.52
N LEU A 44 -2.85 -1.23 14.17
CA LEU A 44 -3.74 -1.87 13.20
C LEU A 44 -3.12 -1.92 11.81
N SER A 45 -2.47 -0.83 11.39
CA SER A 45 -1.72 -0.78 10.13
C SER A 45 -0.58 -1.80 10.11
N LEU A 46 0.20 -1.88 11.18
CA LEU A 46 1.31 -2.82 11.28
C LEU A 46 0.83 -4.27 11.27
N ALA A 47 -0.28 -4.56 11.96
CA ALA A 47 -0.90 -5.88 11.92
C ALA A 47 -1.36 -6.24 10.50
N GLY A 48 -2.04 -5.32 9.80
CA GLY A 48 -2.42 -5.51 8.39
C GLY A 48 -1.21 -5.75 7.48
N PHE A 49 -0.13 -4.99 7.67
CA PHE A 49 1.11 -5.17 6.94
C PHE A 49 1.76 -6.55 7.19
N ALA A 50 1.83 -6.98 8.45
CA ALA A 50 2.35 -8.32 8.79
C ALA A 50 1.52 -9.44 8.13
N LEU A 51 0.19 -9.29 8.11
CA LEU A 51 -0.71 -10.22 7.41
C LEU A 51 -0.46 -10.24 5.90
N ILE A 52 -0.17 -9.09 5.27
CA ILE A 52 0.22 -9.01 3.86
C ILE A 52 1.51 -9.79 3.62
N VAL A 53 2.54 -9.57 4.44
CA VAL A 53 3.85 -10.25 4.30
C VAL A 53 3.67 -11.77 4.40
N ILE A 54 3.00 -12.25 5.45
CA ILE A 54 2.77 -13.67 5.68
C ILE A 54 1.88 -14.26 4.56
N GLY A 55 0.78 -13.58 4.25
CA GLY A 55 -0.18 -14.01 3.24
C GLY A 55 0.42 -14.09 1.83
N TYR A 56 1.30 -13.14 1.47
CA TYR A 56 2.04 -13.18 0.22
C TYR A 56 3.09 -14.30 0.23
N GLY A 57 3.79 -14.49 1.35
CA GLY A 57 4.74 -15.59 1.54
C GLY A 57 4.13 -16.97 1.33
N GLN A 58 2.85 -17.15 1.70
CA GLN A 58 2.07 -18.35 1.40
C GLN A 58 1.59 -18.38 -0.06
N ALA A 59 1.07 -17.25 -0.56
CA ALA A 59 0.53 -17.14 -1.92
C ALA A 59 1.54 -17.49 -3.00
N ARG A 60 2.81 -17.12 -2.81
CA ARG A 60 3.88 -17.35 -3.79
C ARG A 60 4.39 -18.79 -3.86
N GLN A 61 3.99 -19.69 -2.96
CA GLN A 61 4.45 -21.09 -2.96
C GLN A 61 3.83 -21.90 -4.09
N ALA A 62 2.62 -21.54 -4.51
CA ALA A 62 1.92 -22.13 -5.64
C ALA A 62 1.30 -20.99 -6.47
N PRO A 63 2.13 -20.22 -7.20
CA PRO A 63 1.66 -19.03 -7.88
C PRO A 63 0.75 -19.42 -9.05
N LEU A 64 -0.40 -18.76 -9.16
CA LEU A 64 -1.22 -18.81 -10.36
C LEU A 64 -0.66 -17.80 -11.36
N VAL A 65 -0.28 -18.26 -12.56
CA VAL A 65 0.18 -17.37 -13.62
C VAL A 65 -1.03 -16.63 -14.18
N LEU A 66 -1.21 -15.38 -13.75
CA LEU A 66 -2.32 -14.52 -14.18
C LEU A 66 -2.06 -13.86 -15.54
N TYR A 67 -0.79 -13.58 -15.85
CA TYR A 67 -0.40 -12.85 -17.05
C TYR A 67 1.05 -13.13 -17.40
N VAL A 68 1.33 -13.33 -18.69
CA VAL A 68 2.69 -13.39 -19.24
C VAL A 68 2.86 -12.21 -20.19
N PRO A 69 3.67 -11.20 -19.84
CA PRO A 69 3.82 -10.01 -20.69
C PRO A 69 4.52 -10.34 -22.01
N PRO A 70 4.07 -9.78 -23.14
CA PRO A 70 4.80 -9.88 -24.40
C PRO A 70 6.23 -9.35 -24.27
N VAL A 71 7.19 -10.14 -24.74
CA VAL A 71 8.63 -9.84 -24.61
C VAL A 71 8.99 -8.48 -25.23
N ALA A 72 8.35 -8.09 -26.33
CA ALA A 72 8.60 -6.79 -26.99
C ALA A 72 8.32 -5.58 -26.06
N LEU A 73 7.31 -5.68 -25.17
CA LEU A 73 6.95 -4.58 -24.27
C LEU A 73 8.03 -4.28 -23.23
N ARG A 74 8.98 -5.20 -22.97
CA ARG A 74 10.13 -4.91 -22.09
C ARG A 74 11.01 -3.78 -22.62
N HIS A 75 11.14 -3.69 -23.95
CA HIS A 75 11.95 -2.67 -24.61
C HIS A 75 11.25 -1.31 -24.57
N VAL A 76 9.94 -1.30 -24.76
CA VAL A 76 9.11 -0.08 -24.61
C VAL A 76 9.19 0.43 -23.16
N ALA A 77 9.05 -0.46 -22.17
CA ALA A 77 9.19 -0.10 -20.76
C ALA A 77 10.57 0.50 -20.45
N ALA A 78 11.66 -0.10 -20.96
CA ALA A 78 13.00 0.43 -20.80
C ALA A 78 13.19 1.81 -21.44
N LEU A 79 12.64 2.02 -22.64
CA LEU A 79 12.68 3.33 -23.31
C LEU A 79 11.93 4.40 -22.52
N LEU A 80 10.75 4.06 -21.99
CA LEU A 80 9.95 4.97 -21.17
C LEU A 80 10.61 5.31 -19.82
N MET A 81 11.48 4.43 -19.29
CA MET A 81 12.22 4.73 -18.07
C MET A 81 13.25 5.87 -18.24
N LEU A 82 13.76 6.11 -19.45
CA LEU A 82 14.73 7.18 -19.70
C LEU A 82 14.19 8.58 -19.31
N PRO A 83 13.02 9.03 -19.82
CA PRO A 83 12.46 10.31 -19.39
C PRO A 83 11.97 10.28 -17.93
N VAL A 84 11.55 9.13 -17.38
CA VAL A 84 11.10 9.04 -15.98
C VAL A 84 12.18 9.50 -15.00
N PHE A 85 13.46 9.19 -15.23
CA PHE A 85 14.53 9.65 -14.34
C PHE A 85 14.66 11.18 -14.30
N VAL A 86 14.49 11.85 -15.44
CA VAL A 86 14.51 13.32 -15.51
C VAL A 86 13.25 13.91 -14.89
N LEU A 87 12.08 13.37 -15.26
CA LEU A 87 10.78 13.83 -14.76
C LEU A 87 10.65 13.66 -13.24
N LEU A 88 11.19 12.57 -12.69
CA LEU A 88 11.21 12.34 -11.25
C LEU A 88 11.99 13.44 -10.54
N LEU A 89 13.15 13.81 -11.06
CA LEU A 89 13.96 14.87 -10.49
C LEU A 89 13.27 16.23 -10.63
N ALA A 90 12.73 16.54 -11.81
CA ALA A 90 12.01 17.78 -12.10
C ALA A 90 10.73 17.96 -11.25
N ALA A 91 10.13 16.87 -10.76
CA ALA A 91 8.96 16.95 -9.89
C ALA A 91 9.30 17.40 -8.45
N TYR A 92 10.56 17.24 -8.02
CA TYR A 92 10.97 17.48 -6.62
C TYR A 92 12.11 18.50 -6.47
N LEU A 93 12.82 18.86 -7.55
CA LEU A 93 13.86 19.89 -7.56
C LEU A 93 13.42 21.12 -8.38
N PRO A 94 13.82 22.34 -7.97
CA PRO A 94 13.53 23.57 -8.69
C PRO A 94 14.31 23.72 -10.01
#